data_AF-A0AAJ1PP74-F1
#
_entry.id   AF-A0AAJ1PP74-F1
#
_cell.length_a   1.000
_cell.length_b   1.000
_cell.length_c   1.000
_cell.angle_alpha   90.00
_cell.angle_beta   90.00
_cell.angle_gamma   90.00
#
_symmetry.space_group_name_H-M   'P 1'
#
loop_
_entity.id
_entity.type
_entity.pdbx_description
1 polymer ?
#
loop_
_entity_poly.entity_id
_entity_poly.type
_entity_poly.pdbx_seq_one_letter_code
_entity_poly.pdbx_strand_id
1 'polypeptide(L)'
;MEKEKIKEEREIEPEGMPEITPQMVQTALKALEAKGMVHYAEGVAYVPTEKGWKLLMEIKPAKEEIIAYGHSNIVATHTTTFEITRAEEIKKDADCIIAVKANKACRDLSKEMKDALKEGRKVEITIEAGGIKDKITAYGSPALKLTHPEDIVVRKSDFIDNRTLAILADKAANEIKQDLVEKLKDAKTEIKITLEIKP
;
A
#
# COMPACT_ATOMS: atom_id res chain seq x y z
N MET A 1 32.92 17.81 41.81
CA MET A 1 31.72 17.02 42.15
C MET A 1 30.56 17.98 42.06
N GLU A 2 30.04 18.19 40.85
CA GLU A 2 28.97 19.15 40.60
C GLU A 2 27.98 18.47 39.68
N LYS A 3 26.85 18.05 40.25
CA LYS A 3 25.80 17.34 39.53
C LYS A 3 24.97 18.40 38.81
N GLU A 4 25.07 18.41 37.48
CA GLU A 4 24.14 19.15 36.63
C GLU A 4 22.71 18.68 36.92
N LYS A 5 21.87 19.62 37.36
CA LYS A 5 20.44 19.41 37.52
C LYS A 5 19.83 19.22 36.14
N ILE A 6 19.43 17.99 35.85
CA ILE A 6 18.51 17.65 34.77
C ILE A 6 17.26 18.50 35.00
N LYS A 7 17.00 19.40 34.05
CA LYS A 7 15.81 20.24 34.03
C LYS A 7 14.67 19.33 33.56
N GLU A 8 13.86 18.84 34.49
CA GLU A 8 12.59 18.16 34.19
C GLU A 8 11.82 19.01 33.18
N GLU A 9 11.61 18.45 31.99
CA GLU A 9 10.61 18.96 31.06
C GLU A 9 9.27 18.87 31.79
N ARG A 10 8.74 20.03 32.17
CA ARG A 10 7.39 20.11 32.72
C ARG A 10 6.44 19.62 31.65
N GLU A 11 5.80 18.49 31.88
CA GLU A 11 4.58 18.11 31.19
C GLU A 11 3.60 19.29 31.34
N ILE A 12 3.36 19.98 30.22
CA ILE A 12 2.29 20.96 30.16
C ILE A 12 1.02 20.10 30.15
N GLU A 13 0.36 19.97 31.31
CA GLU A 13 -1.01 19.47 31.33
C GLU A 13 -1.79 20.28 30.28
N PRO A 14 -2.43 19.64 29.29
CA PRO A 14 -3.19 20.40 28.31
C PRO A 14 -4.24 21.20 29.09
N GLU A 15 -4.17 22.52 28.99
CA GLU A 15 -5.23 23.40 29.50
C GLU A 15 -6.57 22.78 29.13
N GLY A 16 -7.43 22.58 30.14
CA GLY A 16 -8.61 21.74 30.05
C GLY A 16 -9.32 21.91 28.71
N MET A 17 -9.41 20.82 27.95
CA MET A 17 -10.01 20.86 26.61
C MET A 17 -11.34 21.61 26.70
N PRO A 18 -11.56 22.64 25.86
CA PRO A 18 -12.78 23.41 25.93
C PRO A 18 -13.97 22.48 25.77
N GLU A 19 -14.98 22.66 26.62
CA GLU A 19 -16.20 21.86 26.55
C GLU A 19 -16.84 22.07 25.17
N ILE A 20 -16.93 20.98 24.39
CA ILE A 20 -17.43 21.05 23.02
C ILE A 20 -18.96 21.13 23.08
N THR A 21 -19.50 22.34 22.88
CA THR A 21 -20.95 22.54 22.81
C THR A 21 -21.53 22.14 21.45
N PRO A 22 -22.81 21.74 21.36
CA PRO A 22 -23.47 21.50 20.08
C PRO A 22 -23.41 22.69 19.12
N GLN A 23 -23.48 23.92 19.63
CA GLN A 23 -23.35 25.15 18.85
C GLN A 23 -21.97 25.26 18.18
N MET A 24 -20.90 24.89 18.90
CA MET A 24 -19.53 24.91 18.37
C MET A 24 -19.37 23.89 17.24
N VAL A 25 -19.91 22.68 17.41
CA VAL A 25 -19.89 21.64 16.37
C VAL A 25 -20.65 22.09 15.13
N GLN A 26 -21.86 22.64 15.29
CA GLN A 26 -22.64 23.17 14.17
C GLN A 26 -21.94 24.31 13.44
N THR A 27 -21.32 25.22 14.19
CA THR A 27 -20.58 26.35 13.61
C THR A 27 -19.38 25.86 12.81
N ALA A 28 -18.64 24.87 13.34
CA ALA A 28 -17.52 24.26 12.65
C ALA A 28 -17.96 23.54 11.36
N LEU A 29 -19.02 22.72 11.41
CA LEU A 29 -19.52 21.99 10.24
C LEU A 29 -20.03 22.94 9.14
N LYS A 30 -20.76 24.01 9.49
CA LYS A 30 -21.17 25.05 8.53
C LYS A 30 -19.98 25.78 7.91
N ALA A 31 -18.93 26.05 8.69
CA ALA A 31 -17.71 26.68 8.18
C ALA A 31 -16.93 25.75 7.23
N LEU A 32 -16.90 24.45 7.51
CA LEU A 32 -16.31 23.44 6.64
C LEU A 32 -17.15 23.27 5.36
N GLU A 33 -18.48 23.30 5.47
CA GLU A 33 -19.40 23.23 4.33
C GLU A 33 -19.22 24.44 3.39
N ALA A 34 -19.17 25.66 3.93
CA ALA A 34 -18.91 26.87 3.16
C ALA A 34 -17.55 26.86 2.43
N LYS A 35 -16.58 26.09 2.94
CA LYS A 35 -15.25 25.89 2.30
C LYS A 35 -15.23 24.74 1.28
N GLY A 36 -16.38 24.11 1.04
CA GLY A 36 -16.55 22.96 0.16
C GLY A 36 -15.88 21.70 0.68
N MET A 37 -15.70 21.58 1.99
CA MET A 37 -15.00 20.46 2.62
C MET A 37 -15.94 19.36 3.10
N VAL A 38 -17.12 19.72 3.57
CA VAL A 38 -18.18 18.76 3.88
C VAL A 38 -19.43 19.21 3.14
N HIS A 39 -20.41 18.32 3.01
CA HIS A 39 -21.74 18.68 2.55
C HIS A 39 -22.76 17.92 3.39
N TYR A 40 -23.90 18.54 3.65
CA TYR A 40 -24.98 17.87 4.35
C TYR A 40 -25.77 16.96 3.39
N ALA A 41 -25.47 15.67 3.43
CA ALA A 41 -26.06 14.66 2.56
C ALA A 41 -27.45 14.24 3.08
N GLU A 42 -28.45 14.35 2.21
CA GLU A 42 -29.82 13.83 2.39
C GLU A 42 -30.53 14.27 3.68
N GLY A 43 -30.08 15.34 4.33
CA GLY A 43 -30.65 15.76 5.61
C GLY A 43 -30.27 14.88 6.80
N VAL A 44 -29.30 13.96 6.65
CA VAL A 44 -28.98 12.94 7.66
C VAL A 44 -27.61 13.19 8.29
N ALA A 45 -26.59 13.50 7.49
CA ALA A 45 -25.21 13.62 7.99
C ALA A 45 -24.35 14.59 7.17
N TYR A 46 -23.36 15.18 7.82
CA TYR A 46 -22.27 15.84 7.09
C TYR A 46 -21.28 14.80 6.58
N VAL A 47 -21.04 14.80 5.27
CA VAL A 47 -20.11 13.88 4.60
C VAL A 47 -18.96 14.70 4.02
N PRO A 48 -17.69 14.34 4.26
CA PRO A 48 -16.59 15.01 3.61
C PRO A 48 -16.67 14.90 2.08
N THR A 49 -16.38 16.00 1.39
CA THR A 49 -16.15 16.02 -0.05
C THR A 49 -14.77 15.43 -0.35
N GLU A 50 -14.39 15.24 -1.62
CA GLU A 50 -13.03 14.82 -1.97
C GLU A 50 -11.94 15.74 -1.35
N LYS A 51 -12.17 17.05 -1.38
CA LYS A 51 -11.31 18.05 -0.72
C LYS A 51 -11.33 17.92 0.80
N GLY A 52 -12.48 17.59 1.39
CA GLY A 52 -12.64 17.31 2.81
C GLY A 52 -11.87 16.10 3.26
N TRP A 53 -12.01 14.99 2.54
CA TRP A 53 -11.27 13.75 2.81
C TRP A 53 -9.78 13.99 2.79
N LYS A 54 -9.27 14.74 1.80
CA LYS A 54 -7.84 15.08 1.68
C LYS A 54 -7.28 15.93 2.83
N LEU A 55 -8.12 16.73 3.52
CA LEU A 55 -7.67 17.57 4.64
C LEU A 55 -7.96 16.93 6.00
N LEU A 56 -9.12 16.31 6.17
CA LEU A 56 -9.57 15.69 7.42
C LEU A 56 -8.88 14.36 7.66
N MET A 57 -8.62 13.62 6.60
CA MET A 57 -7.68 12.52 6.62
C MET A 57 -6.40 13.05 6.00
N GLU A 58 -5.30 13.03 6.74
CA GLU A 58 -3.98 13.35 6.21
C GLU A 58 -3.56 12.21 5.27
N ILE A 59 -4.26 12.05 4.14
CA ILE A 59 -4.08 10.95 3.20
C ILE A 59 -2.77 11.20 2.47
N LYS A 60 -1.67 10.78 3.10
CA LYS A 60 -0.34 10.86 2.52
C LYS A 60 -0.30 9.89 1.34
N PRO A 61 0.19 10.32 0.17
CA PRO A 61 0.54 9.38 -0.88
C PRO A 61 1.64 8.46 -0.34
N ALA A 62 1.58 7.19 -0.69
CA ALA A 62 2.65 6.25 -0.38
C ALA A 62 3.21 5.71 -1.70
N LYS A 63 4.53 5.67 -1.81
CA LYS A 63 5.23 5.10 -2.96
C LYS A 63 6.35 4.19 -2.48
N GLU A 64 6.40 3.00 -3.04
CA GLU A 64 7.41 2.01 -2.75
C GLU A 64 8.01 1.48 -4.04
N GLU A 65 9.32 1.29 -4.05
CA GLU A 65 10.04 0.70 -5.19
C GLU A 65 10.75 -0.57 -4.73
N ILE A 66 10.52 -1.64 -5.48
CA ILE A 66 11.10 -2.96 -5.28
C ILE A 66 11.87 -3.30 -6.55
N ILE A 67 13.15 -3.61 -6.39
CA ILE A 67 14.02 -4.10 -7.47
C ILE A 67 14.15 -5.59 -7.33
N ALA A 68 13.93 -6.30 -8.42
CA ALA A 68 13.99 -7.76 -8.50
C ALA A 68 14.57 -8.17 -9.86
N TYR A 69 14.66 -9.47 -10.12
CA TYR A 69 15.25 -10.01 -11.33
C TYR A 69 14.37 -11.10 -11.93
N GLY A 70 14.54 -11.30 -13.24
CA GLY A 70 13.96 -12.42 -13.95
C GLY A 70 14.59 -13.76 -13.56
N HIS A 71 14.02 -14.84 -14.08
CA HIS A 71 14.51 -16.20 -13.88
C HIS A 71 13.99 -17.13 -14.99
N SER A 72 14.82 -18.07 -15.43
CA SER A 72 14.50 -18.99 -16.54
C SER A 72 13.29 -19.91 -16.30
N ASN A 73 12.94 -20.12 -15.03
CA ASN A 73 11.78 -20.91 -14.61
C ASN A 73 10.49 -20.09 -14.41
N ILE A 74 10.47 -18.78 -14.70
CA ILE A 74 9.24 -17.98 -14.64
C ILE A 74 8.29 -18.40 -15.76
N VAL A 75 7.07 -18.80 -15.39
CA VAL A 75 6.01 -19.19 -16.32
C VAL A 75 4.82 -18.23 -16.25
N ALA A 76 4.50 -17.72 -15.05
CA ALA A 76 3.43 -16.76 -14.80
C ALA A 76 2.05 -17.23 -15.32
N THR A 77 1.63 -18.45 -14.96
CA THR A 77 0.35 -19.03 -15.41
C THR A 77 -0.70 -19.17 -14.30
N HIS A 78 -0.36 -18.83 -13.07
CA HIS A 78 -1.32 -18.91 -11.96
C HIS A 78 -2.49 -17.93 -12.18
N THR A 79 -3.72 -18.40 -11.92
CA THR A 79 -4.96 -17.71 -12.32
C THR A 79 -5.54 -16.79 -11.25
N THR A 80 -5.02 -16.83 -10.02
CA THR A 80 -5.58 -16.08 -8.90
C THR A 80 -4.57 -15.24 -8.13
N THR A 81 -3.28 -15.39 -8.41
CA THR A 81 -2.22 -14.64 -7.72
C THR A 81 -1.04 -14.38 -8.63
N PHE A 82 -0.19 -13.44 -8.23
CA PHE A 82 1.22 -13.40 -8.62
C PHE A 82 2.09 -13.12 -7.39
N GLU A 83 3.36 -13.51 -7.46
CA GLU A 83 4.31 -13.49 -6.35
C GLU A 83 5.66 -12.90 -6.77
N ILE A 84 6.23 -12.09 -5.87
CA ILE A 84 7.58 -11.55 -5.93
C ILE A 84 8.32 -12.11 -4.72
N THR A 85 9.51 -12.69 -4.92
CA THR A 85 10.28 -13.32 -3.84
C THR A 85 11.72 -12.84 -3.80
N ARG A 86 12.31 -12.85 -2.59
CA ARG A 86 13.74 -12.66 -2.36
C ARG A 86 14.57 -13.89 -2.71
N ALA A 87 13.93 -15.07 -2.79
CA ALA A 87 14.61 -16.30 -3.15
C ALA A 87 15.35 -16.14 -4.48
N GLU A 88 16.55 -16.71 -4.57
CA GLU A 88 17.36 -16.63 -5.79
C GLU A 88 16.91 -17.61 -6.86
N GLU A 89 16.44 -18.78 -6.41
CA GLU A 89 16.12 -19.94 -7.23
C GLU A 89 14.67 -20.33 -6.98
N ILE A 90 13.96 -20.65 -8.06
CA ILE A 90 12.57 -21.10 -8.01
C ILE A 90 12.41 -22.38 -8.83
N LYS A 91 11.48 -23.22 -8.40
CA LYS A 91 11.15 -24.46 -9.12
C LYS A 91 10.37 -24.14 -10.39
N LYS A 92 10.39 -25.07 -11.36
CA LYS A 92 9.68 -24.94 -12.64
C LYS A 92 8.15 -24.91 -12.50
N ASP A 93 7.62 -25.45 -11.41
CA ASP A 93 6.19 -25.50 -11.09
C ASP A 93 5.73 -24.29 -10.26
N ALA A 94 6.61 -23.33 -9.96
CA ALA A 94 6.26 -22.09 -9.27
C ALA A 94 5.56 -21.11 -10.24
N ASP A 95 4.33 -21.43 -10.60
CA ASP A 95 3.57 -20.77 -11.67
C ASP A 95 3.04 -19.37 -11.33
N CYS A 96 3.03 -18.98 -10.07
CA CYS A 96 2.64 -17.64 -9.61
C CYS A 96 3.81 -16.65 -9.54
N ILE A 97 5.06 -17.12 -9.55
CA ILE A 97 6.22 -16.24 -9.36
C ILE A 97 6.53 -15.49 -10.65
N ILE A 98 6.69 -14.16 -10.52
CA ILE A 98 6.99 -13.24 -11.64
C ILE A 98 8.32 -12.52 -11.46
N ALA A 99 8.95 -12.61 -10.29
CA ALA A 99 10.25 -11.99 -10.03
C ALA A 99 10.94 -12.66 -8.84
N VAL A 100 12.26 -12.79 -8.92
CA VAL A 100 13.14 -13.37 -7.90
C VAL A 100 14.17 -12.35 -7.43
N LYS A 101 15.00 -12.68 -6.42
CA LYS A 101 16.08 -11.80 -5.93
C LYS A 101 15.61 -10.39 -5.58
N ALA A 102 14.38 -10.27 -5.09
CA ALA A 102 13.81 -8.99 -4.69
C ALA A 102 14.63 -8.37 -3.55
N ASN A 103 14.83 -7.05 -3.60
CA ASN A 103 15.51 -6.32 -2.54
C ASN A 103 14.63 -6.11 -1.29
N LYS A 104 13.32 -6.36 -1.40
CA LYS A 104 12.33 -6.19 -0.34
C LYS A 104 11.32 -7.33 -0.34
N ALA A 105 10.89 -7.73 0.85
CA ALA A 105 9.68 -8.51 1.07
C ALA A 105 8.60 -7.68 1.79
N CYS A 106 7.45 -8.28 2.11
CA CYS A 106 6.38 -7.63 2.87
C CYS A 106 6.88 -6.94 4.15
N ARG A 107 7.80 -7.59 4.89
CA ARG A 107 8.38 -7.04 6.12
C ARG A 107 9.23 -5.79 5.89
N ASP A 108 9.77 -5.59 4.69
CA ASP A 108 10.74 -4.54 4.39
C ASP A 108 10.08 -3.27 3.81
N LEU A 109 8.77 -3.31 3.51
CA LEU A 109 8.03 -2.15 3.04
C LEU A 109 8.06 -1.02 4.07
N SER A 110 8.07 0.22 3.59
CA SER A 110 7.98 1.43 4.42
C SER A 110 6.77 1.41 5.34
N LYS A 111 6.86 2.13 6.46
CA LYS A 111 5.76 2.24 7.41
C LYS A 111 4.54 2.88 6.75
N GLU A 112 4.77 3.91 5.95
CA GLU A 112 3.77 4.66 5.21
C GLU A 112 2.99 3.77 4.24
N MET A 113 3.69 2.93 3.47
CA MET A 113 3.03 1.97 2.56
C MET A 113 2.22 0.93 3.33
N LYS A 114 2.77 0.38 4.42
CA LYS A 114 2.08 -0.62 5.25
C LYS A 114 0.81 -0.04 5.89
N ASP A 115 0.90 1.16 6.44
CA ASP A 115 -0.23 1.82 7.09
C ASP A 115 -1.34 2.09 6.06
N ALA A 116 -1.00 2.65 4.90
CA ALA A 116 -1.96 2.89 3.83
C ALA A 116 -2.63 1.61 3.29
N LEU A 117 -1.88 0.51 3.17
CA LEU A 117 -2.46 -0.80 2.82
C LEU A 117 -3.38 -1.32 3.93
N LYS A 118 -3.03 -1.15 5.20
CA LYS A 118 -3.88 -1.54 6.34
C LYS A 118 -5.13 -0.66 6.50
N GLU A 119 -5.13 0.55 5.95
CA GLU A 119 -6.33 1.38 5.84
C GLU A 119 -7.32 0.89 4.76
N GLY A 120 -6.98 -0.15 4.01
CA GLY A 120 -7.84 -0.66 2.94
C GLY A 120 -7.73 0.12 1.63
N ARG A 121 -6.71 0.98 1.48
CA ARG A 121 -6.59 1.87 0.33
C ARG A 121 -6.26 1.10 -0.95
N LYS A 122 -6.69 1.66 -2.08
CA LYS A 122 -6.35 1.17 -3.42
C LYS A 122 -4.86 1.36 -3.69
N VAL A 123 -4.20 0.30 -4.15
CA VAL A 123 -2.81 0.32 -4.59
C VAL A 123 -2.72 0.07 -6.10
N GLU A 124 -1.97 0.91 -6.79
CA GLU A 124 -1.57 0.70 -8.17
C GLU A 124 -0.18 0.08 -8.20
N ILE A 125 -0.04 -1.07 -8.87
CA ILE A 125 1.20 -1.82 -8.98
C ILE A 125 1.65 -1.76 -10.44
N THR A 126 2.87 -1.31 -10.67
CA THR A 126 3.48 -1.27 -12.01
C THR A 126 4.68 -2.21 -12.04
N ILE A 127 4.69 -3.15 -12.99
CA ILE A 127 5.81 -4.04 -13.26
C ILE A 127 6.47 -3.57 -14.55
N GLU A 128 7.77 -3.30 -14.51
CA GLU A 128 8.55 -2.81 -15.64
C GLU A 128 9.82 -3.63 -15.85
N ALA A 129 10.02 -4.11 -17.08
CA ALA A 129 11.23 -4.82 -17.48
C ALA A 129 11.47 -4.66 -18.99
N GLY A 130 12.72 -4.42 -19.38
CA GLY A 130 13.11 -4.31 -20.80
C GLY A 130 12.33 -3.27 -21.60
N GLY A 131 11.90 -2.16 -20.96
CA GLY A 131 11.09 -1.09 -21.58
C GLY A 131 9.60 -1.39 -21.69
N ILE A 132 9.14 -2.56 -21.25
CA ILE A 132 7.73 -2.96 -21.24
C ILE A 132 7.18 -2.75 -19.84
N LYS A 133 5.95 -2.20 -19.74
CA LYS A 133 5.26 -2.00 -18.47
C LYS A 133 3.89 -2.65 -18.47
N ASP A 134 3.51 -3.23 -17.34
CA ASP A 134 2.14 -3.61 -17.06
C ASP A 134 1.66 -3.05 -15.72
N LYS A 135 0.37 -2.71 -15.67
CA LYS A 135 -0.27 -2.09 -14.51
C LYS A 135 -1.38 -2.99 -13.97
N ILE A 136 -1.44 -3.07 -12.65
CA ILE A 136 -2.38 -3.87 -11.86
C ILE A 136 -2.98 -2.95 -10.81
N THR A 137 -4.28 -3.07 -10.57
CA THR A 137 -4.97 -2.45 -9.43
C THR A 137 -5.33 -3.51 -8.41
N ALA A 138 -5.06 -3.26 -7.13
CA ALA A 138 -5.51 -4.08 -6.02
C ALA A 138 -5.89 -3.22 -4.81
N TYR A 139 -6.35 -3.85 -3.73
CA TYR A 139 -6.80 -3.17 -2.52
C TYR A 139 -6.08 -3.69 -1.29
N GLY A 140 -5.79 -2.78 -0.38
CA GLY A 140 -5.37 -3.11 0.97
C GLY A 140 -6.49 -3.74 1.81
N SER A 141 -6.18 -4.07 3.07
CA SER A 141 -7.17 -4.50 4.06
C SER A 141 -6.63 -4.31 5.48
N PRO A 142 -7.45 -3.93 6.46
CA PRO A 142 -7.06 -3.90 7.89
C PRO A 142 -6.55 -5.22 8.43
N ALA A 143 -6.90 -6.34 7.80
CA ALA A 143 -6.44 -7.67 8.20
C ALA A 143 -5.03 -8.03 7.66
N LEU A 144 -4.44 -7.20 6.79
CA LEU A 144 -3.11 -7.46 6.24
C LEU A 144 -2.05 -7.47 7.34
N LYS A 145 -1.19 -8.49 7.32
CA LYS A 145 -0.11 -8.65 8.30
C LYS A 145 1.17 -7.95 7.84
N LEU A 146 1.55 -8.16 6.58
CA LEU A 146 2.75 -7.58 5.94
C LEU A 146 4.05 -7.90 6.71
N THR A 147 4.19 -9.17 7.14
CA THR A 147 5.30 -9.61 7.99
C THR A 147 6.21 -10.66 7.36
N HIS A 148 5.89 -11.19 6.18
CA HIS A 148 6.72 -12.22 5.58
C HIS A 148 8.13 -11.69 5.23
N PRO A 149 9.19 -12.44 5.57
CA PRO A 149 10.58 -11.99 5.36
C PRO A 149 11.05 -12.14 3.90
N GLU A 150 10.40 -13.00 3.11
CA GLU A 150 10.89 -13.38 1.77
C GLU A 150 9.94 -13.03 0.62
N ASP A 151 8.63 -12.94 0.85
CA ASP A 151 7.65 -12.97 -0.25
C ASP A 151 6.66 -11.82 -0.17
N ILE A 152 6.15 -11.44 -1.33
CA ILE A 152 5.09 -10.47 -1.58
C ILE A 152 4.11 -11.12 -2.55
N VAL A 153 2.88 -11.36 -2.10
CA VAL A 153 1.83 -12.01 -2.90
C VAL A 153 0.68 -11.04 -3.11
N VAL A 154 0.24 -10.89 -4.35
CA VAL A 154 -0.96 -10.14 -4.73
C VAL A 154 -2.02 -11.12 -5.19
N ARG A 155 -3.26 -10.93 -4.75
CA ARG A 155 -4.34 -11.92 -4.90
C ARG A 155 -5.56 -11.30 -5.56
N LYS A 156 -6.24 -12.07 -6.41
CA LYS A 156 -7.59 -11.74 -6.90
C LYS A 156 -8.68 -12.01 -5.86
N SER A 157 -8.48 -13.00 -4.99
CA SER A 157 -9.37 -13.27 -3.86
C SER A 157 -9.11 -12.32 -2.69
N ASP A 158 -9.94 -12.44 -1.65
CA ASP A 158 -9.84 -11.76 -0.36
C ASP A 158 -9.09 -12.57 0.72
N PHE A 159 -8.52 -13.73 0.36
CA PHE A 159 -7.75 -14.55 1.27
C PHE A 159 -6.48 -13.81 1.72
N ILE A 160 -6.18 -13.82 3.03
CA ILE A 160 -5.03 -13.12 3.60
C ILE A 160 -4.15 -14.08 4.40
N ASP A 161 -2.87 -14.09 4.06
CA ASP A 161 -1.79 -14.67 4.86
C ASP A 161 -0.67 -13.66 5.11
N ASN A 162 0.41 -14.10 5.75
CA ASN A 162 1.53 -13.23 6.12
C ASN A 162 2.26 -12.61 4.92
N ARG A 163 2.14 -13.23 3.73
CA ARG A 163 2.75 -12.86 2.45
C ARG A 163 1.90 -11.89 1.63
N THR A 164 0.63 -11.74 2.01
CA THR A 164 -0.34 -11.00 1.20
C THR A 164 -0.05 -9.51 1.30
N LEU A 165 0.25 -8.88 0.16
CA LEU A 165 0.41 -7.44 -0.01
C LEU A 165 -0.93 -6.74 -0.22
N ALA A 166 -1.74 -7.31 -1.11
CA ALA A 166 -3.02 -6.74 -1.55
C ALA A 166 -3.94 -7.84 -2.08
N ILE A 167 -5.24 -7.57 -2.00
CA ILE A 167 -6.34 -8.45 -2.39
C ILE A 167 -7.21 -7.80 -3.47
N LEU A 168 -8.16 -8.55 -4.03
CA LEU A 168 -9.10 -8.07 -5.05
C LEU A 168 -8.40 -7.43 -6.26
N ALA A 169 -7.27 -8.02 -6.67
CA ALA A 169 -6.52 -7.58 -7.83
C ALA A 169 -7.29 -7.79 -9.14
N ASP A 170 -7.15 -6.84 -10.08
CA ASP A 170 -7.72 -6.96 -11.42
C ASP A 170 -7.02 -8.03 -12.28
N LYS A 171 -5.75 -8.33 -11.97
CA LYS A 171 -4.92 -9.32 -12.68
C LYS A 171 -4.22 -10.31 -11.75
N ALA A 172 -4.12 -11.56 -12.20
CA ALA A 172 -3.20 -12.57 -11.70
C ALA A 172 -1.99 -12.74 -12.64
N ALA A 173 -1.10 -13.68 -12.34
CA ALA A 173 0.12 -13.93 -13.12
C ALA A 173 -0.17 -14.17 -14.60
N ASN A 174 -1.19 -14.98 -14.92
CA ASN A 174 -1.58 -15.31 -16.29
C ASN A 174 -2.18 -14.14 -17.09
N GLU A 175 -2.50 -13.04 -16.43
CA GLU A 175 -3.09 -11.84 -17.04
C GLU A 175 -2.08 -10.70 -17.22
N ILE A 176 -0.83 -10.92 -16.80
CA ILE A 176 0.28 -10.01 -17.09
C ILE A 176 0.61 -10.09 -18.58
N LYS A 177 0.89 -8.94 -19.20
CA LYS A 177 1.25 -8.85 -20.63
C LYS A 177 2.28 -9.90 -21.03
N GLN A 178 1.97 -10.68 -22.06
CA GLN A 178 2.82 -11.77 -22.54
C GLN A 178 4.23 -11.29 -22.91
N ASP A 179 4.35 -10.17 -23.63
CA ASP A 179 5.66 -9.61 -24.00
C ASP A 179 6.50 -9.23 -22.78
N LEU A 180 5.86 -8.84 -21.67
CA LEU A 180 6.54 -8.58 -20.40
C LEU A 180 7.02 -9.91 -19.80
N VAL A 181 6.15 -10.93 -19.71
CA VAL A 181 6.50 -12.27 -19.19
C VAL A 181 7.72 -12.85 -19.91
N GLU A 182 7.81 -12.70 -21.23
CA GLU A 182 8.99 -13.14 -22.00
C GLU A 182 10.29 -12.45 -21.56
N LYS A 183 10.24 -11.18 -21.12
CA LYS A 183 11.40 -10.49 -20.53
C LYS A 183 11.77 -11.03 -19.14
N LEU A 184 10.78 -11.42 -18.35
CA LEU A 184 10.98 -11.95 -16.99
C LEU A 184 11.69 -13.32 -17.01
N LYS A 185 11.68 -14.05 -18.13
CA LYS A 185 12.37 -15.34 -18.27
C LYS A 185 13.90 -15.24 -18.35
N ASP A 186 14.46 -14.06 -18.60
CA ASP A 186 15.91 -13.87 -18.59
C ASP A 186 16.40 -13.48 -17.19
N ALA A 187 17.30 -14.29 -16.63
CA ALA A 187 17.87 -14.09 -15.29
C ALA A 187 18.70 -12.80 -15.15
N LYS A 188 19.10 -12.19 -16.26
CA LYS A 188 19.82 -10.91 -16.29
C LYS A 188 18.89 -9.70 -16.37
N THR A 189 17.60 -9.91 -16.62
CA THR A 189 16.63 -8.82 -16.70
C THR A 189 16.37 -8.28 -15.29
N GLU A 190 16.71 -7.02 -15.07
CA GLU A 190 16.23 -6.27 -13.90
C GLU A 190 14.75 -5.95 -14.09
N ILE A 191 13.98 -6.16 -13.02
CA ILE A 191 12.55 -5.88 -12.94
C ILE A 191 12.35 -4.81 -11.87
N LYS A 192 11.72 -3.71 -12.28
CA LYS A 192 11.31 -2.64 -11.37
C LYS A 192 9.82 -2.77 -11.07
N ILE A 193 9.49 -3.00 -9.81
CA ILE A 193 8.10 -3.02 -9.33
C ILE A 193 7.86 -1.75 -8.50
N THR A 194 6.87 -0.97 -8.89
CA THR A 194 6.47 0.25 -8.17
C THR A 194 5.07 0.08 -7.60
N LEU A 195 4.92 0.32 -6.30
CA LEU A 195 3.64 0.39 -5.61
C LEU A 195 3.31 1.86 -5.37
N GLU A 196 2.14 2.31 -5.81
CA GLU A 196 1.68 3.68 -5.62
C GLU A 196 0.26 3.71 -5.03
N ILE A 197 0.11 4.41 -3.92
CA ILE A 197 -1.17 4.73 -3.32
C ILE A 197 -1.35 6.24 -3.42
N LYS A 198 -2.38 6.65 -4.18
CA LYS A 198 -2.73 8.05 -4.39
C LYS A 198 -3.57 8.59 -3.22
N PRO A 199 -3.54 9.93 -2.98
CA PRO A 199 -4.42 10.58 -2.00
C PRO A 199 -5.90 10.31 -2.27
#